data_AF-A0A182EEH9-F1
#
_entry.id   AF-A0A182EEH9-F1
#
_cell.length_a   1.000
_cell.length_b   1.000
_cell.length_c   1.000
_cell.angle_alpha   90.00
_cell.angle_beta   90.00
_cell.angle_gamma   90.00
#
_symmetry.space_group_name_H-M   'P 1'
#
loop_
_entity.id
_entity.type
_entity.pdbx_description
1 polymer ?
#
loop_
_entity_poly.entity_id
_entity_poly.type
_entity_poly.pdbx_seq_one_letter_code
_entity_poly.pdbx_strand_id
1 'polypeptide(L)'
;MAHDGFGMHRNNSELFRSQRFLFTSESVSEGHPDKMCDMISDAILDAHLAQDPNAKVACETVAKTDMLMLCGEITSNANVDYYQIVRDTVQQIGFDDISKGLLLEIYRTNNAIVLSIVLF
;
A
#
# COMPACT_ATOMS: atom_id res chain seq x y z
N MET A 1 7.37 59.37 43.97
CA MET A 1 5.92 59.15 44.14
C MET A 1 5.36 59.02 42.73
N ALA A 2 5.31 57.79 42.22
CA ALA A 2 4.10 56.95 42.05
C ALA A 2 3.26 57.46 40.84
N HIS A 3 2.74 56.70 39.89
CA HIS A 3 2.44 55.29 39.64
C HIS A 3 2.84 55.00 38.16
N ASP A 4 3.03 53.77 37.67
CA ASP A 4 1.94 52.91 37.20
C ASP A 4 2.44 51.47 36.99
N GLY A 5 1.70 50.51 37.52
CA GLY A 5 1.87 49.10 37.20
C GLY A 5 1.03 48.70 36.00
N PHE A 6 1.56 47.82 35.15
CA PHE A 6 0.73 46.87 34.39
C PHE A 6 1.60 45.68 33.96
N GLY A 7 1.12 44.47 34.22
CA GLY A 7 1.86 43.23 34.07
C GLY A 7 2.17 42.86 32.62
N MET A 8 3.32 42.24 32.42
CA MET A 8 3.54 41.34 31.28
C MET A 8 3.70 39.92 31.81
N HIS A 9 2.56 39.26 32.01
CA HIS A 9 2.50 37.82 32.03
C HIS A 9 2.82 37.37 30.59
N ARG A 10 4.09 37.07 30.31
CA ARG A 10 4.46 36.52 29.01
C ARG A 10 3.82 35.13 28.93
N ASN A 11 2.80 35.01 28.08
CA ASN A 11 2.14 33.74 27.83
C ASN A 11 3.18 32.75 27.27
N ASN A 12 3.32 31.58 27.90
CA ASN A 12 4.20 30.50 27.42
C ASN A 12 3.98 30.16 25.94
N SER A 13 2.81 30.47 25.38
CA SER A 13 2.45 30.29 23.96
C SER A 13 3.31 31.08 22.98
N GLU A 14 3.88 32.23 23.35
CA GLU A 14 4.77 33.01 22.47
C GLU A 14 6.20 32.45 22.44
N LEU A 15 6.64 31.82 23.53
CA LEU A 15 7.95 31.17 23.62
C LEU A 15 8.05 29.96 22.67
N PHE A 16 6.94 29.26 22.44
CA PHE A 16 6.86 28.14 21.50
C PHE A 16 6.83 28.55 20.02
N ARG A 17 6.59 29.83 19.67
CA ARG A 17 6.59 30.28 18.26
C ARG A 17 7.98 30.64 17.72
N SER A 18 9.04 30.67 18.55
CA SER A 18 10.40 31.01 18.12
C SER A 18 11.36 29.81 18.00
N GLN A 19 10.90 28.59 18.27
CA GLN A 19 11.67 27.38 17.99
C GLN A 19 11.51 27.00 16.51
N ARG A 20 12.64 26.81 15.81
CA ARG A 20 12.64 26.29 14.43
C ARG A 20 12.10 24.86 14.44
N PHE A 21 10.87 24.67 13.97
CA PHE A 21 10.26 23.37 13.76
C PHE A 21 10.67 22.86 12.37
N LEU A 22 11.48 21.79 12.32
CA LEU A 22 11.83 21.11 11.09
C LEU A 22 11.00 19.84 10.97
N PHE A 23 10.17 19.77 9.93
CA PHE A 23 9.38 18.61 9.58
C PHE A 23 9.77 18.15 8.17
N THR A 24 9.92 16.84 8.01
CA THR A 24 10.20 16.21 6.72
C THR A 24 9.22 15.06 6.52
N SER A 25 8.75 14.90 5.29
CA SER A 25 7.90 13.79 4.85
C SER A 25 8.41 13.31 3.49
N GLU A 26 8.31 12.02 3.25
CA GLU A 26 8.68 11.36 2.00
C GLU A 26 7.47 10.62 1.40
N SER A 27 7.55 10.34 0.11
CA SER A 27 6.55 9.57 -0.63
C SER A 27 7.24 8.78 -1.72
N VAL A 28 6.67 7.62 -2.06
CA VAL A 28 7.16 6.78 -3.16
C VAL A 28 6.15 6.74 -4.31
N SER A 29 6.64 6.51 -5.52
CA SER A 29 5.80 6.30 -6.70
C SER A 29 5.09 4.94 -6.65
N GLU A 30 4.07 4.76 -7.48
CA GLU A 30 3.30 3.51 -7.59
C GLU A 30 4.17 2.32 -8.01
N GLY A 31 5.23 2.57 -8.78
CA GLY A 31 6.22 1.55 -9.14
C GLY A 31 7.14 1.11 -8.00
N HIS A 32 7.04 1.72 -6.80
CA HIS A 32 7.76 1.22 -5.64
C HIS A 32 7.20 -0.15 -5.22
N PRO A 33 8.05 -1.17 -4.98
CA PRO A 33 7.58 -2.53 -4.69
C PRO A 33 6.55 -2.60 -3.56
N ASP A 34 6.76 -1.84 -2.47
CA ASP A 34 5.80 -1.79 -1.36
C ASP A 34 4.43 -1.29 -1.80
N LYS A 35 4.36 -0.19 -2.56
CA LYS A 35 3.09 0.32 -3.08
C LYS A 35 2.44 -0.63 -4.08
N MET A 36 3.23 -1.31 -4.90
CA MET A 36 2.71 -2.33 -5.82
C MET A 36 2.05 -3.48 -5.04
N CYS A 37 2.66 -3.94 -3.95
CA CYS A 37 2.06 -4.93 -3.06
C CYS A 37 0.73 -4.45 -2.49
N ASP A 38 0.69 -3.21 -1.98
CA ASP A 38 -0.54 -2.60 -1.44
C ASP A 38 -1.65 -2.56 -2.49
N MET A 39 -1.34 -2.06 -3.70
CA MET A 39 -2.31 -1.95 -4.80
C MET A 39 -2.86 -3.31 -5.24
N ILE A 40 -2.03 -4.36 -5.25
CA ILE A 40 -2.47 -5.71 -5.60
C ILE A 40 -3.38 -6.30 -4.51
N SER A 41 -3.00 -6.15 -3.24
CA SER A 41 -3.82 -6.59 -2.11
C SER A 41 -5.19 -5.89 -2.10
N ASP A 42 -5.22 -4.58 -2.35
CA ASP A 42 -6.45 -3.80 -2.44
C ASP A 42 -7.33 -4.22 -3.63
N ALA A 43 -6.73 -4.46 -4.81
CA ALA A 43 -7.49 -4.90 -5.98
C ALA A 43 -8.17 -6.27 -5.75
N ILE A 44 -7.53 -7.17 -4.99
CA ILE A 44 -8.10 -8.45 -4.59
C ILE A 44 -9.25 -8.25 -3.60
N LEU A 45 -9.07 -7.39 -2.59
CA LEU A 45 -10.11 -7.00 -1.65
C LEU A 45 -11.34 -6.46 -2.39
N ASP A 46 -11.14 -5.53 -3.32
CA ASP A 46 -12.19 -4.90 -4.11
C ASP A 46 -12.96 -5.93 -4.94
N ALA A 47 -12.25 -6.86 -5.60
CA ALA A 47 -12.88 -7.90 -6.40
C ALA A 47 -13.78 -8.84 -5.58
N HIS A 48 -13.37 -9.15 -4.34
CA HIS A 48 -14.19 -9.92 -3.42
C HIS A 48 -15.40 -9.13 -2.94
N LEU A 49 -15.21 -7.90 -2.48
CA LEU A 49 -16.30 -7.06 -1.96
C LEU A 49 -17.33 -6.69 -3.03
N ALA A 50 -16.91 -6.57 -4.29
CA ALA A 50 -17.79 -6.32 -5.42
C ALA A 50 -18.80 -7.45 -5.67
N GLN A 51 -18.44 -8.70 -5.35
CA GLN A 51 -19.29 -9.87 -5.56
C GLN A 51 -19.96 -10.36 -4.26
N ASP A 52 -19.28 -10.22 -3.12
CA ASP A 52 -19.75 -10.63 -1.80
C ASP A 52 -19.50 -9.51 -0.77
N PRO A 53 -20.50 -8.66 -0.49
CA PRO A 53 -20.38 -7.57 0.48
C PRO A 53 -20.04 -8.00 1.92
N ASN A 54 -20.18 -9.30 2.25
CA ASN A 54 -19.84 -9.85 3.56
C ASN A 54 -18.47 -10.55 3.56
N ALA A 55 -17.71 -10.46 2.47
CA ALA A 55 -16.40 -11.07 2.37
C ALA A 55 -15.46 -10.58 3.49
N LYS A 56 -14.68 -11.50 4.03
CA LYS A 56 -13.57 -11.21 4.93
C LYS A 56 -12.28 -11.51 4.20
N VAL A 57 -11.50 -10.48 3.93
CA VAL A 57 -10.28 -10.58 3.14
C VAL A 57 -9.14 -10.00 3.95
N ALA A 58 -8.18 -10.85 4.28
CA ALA A 58 -6.86 -10.45 4.74
C ALA A 58 -5.87 -10.94 3.68
N CYS A 59 -5.69 -10.15 2.61
CA CYS A 59 -4.77 -10.45 1.52
C CYS A 59 -3.48 -9.68 1.75
N GLU A 60 -2.36 -10.39 1.73
CA GLU A 60 -1.02 -9.84 1.86
C GLU A 60 -0.23 -10.14 0.58
N THR A 61 0.47 -9.14 0.05
CA THR A 61 1.28 -9.32 -1.16
C THR A 61 2.75 -9.14 -0.81
N VAL A 62 3.59 -10.09 -1.21
CA VAL A 62 5.04 -10.05 -0.98
C VAL A 62 5.74 -10.05 -2.32
N ALA A 63 6.44 -8.96 -2.65
CA ALA A 63 7.26 -8.86 -3.84
C ALA A 63 8.74 -9.07 -3.52
N LYS A 64 9.44 -9.83 -4.36
CA LYS A 64 10.89 -9.97 -4.41
C LYS A 64 11.31 -10.07 -5.88
N THR A 65 12.60 -9.92 -6.17
CA THR A 65 13.17 -10.39 -7.44
C THR A 65 12.62 -11.77 -7.79
N ASP A 66 11.98 -11.84 -8.95
CA ASP A 66 11.35 -13.02 -9.54
C ASP A 66 10.26 -13.62 -8.65
N MET A 67 9.54 -12.83 -7.86
CA MET A 67 8.46 -13.38 -7.08
C MET A 67 7.42 -12.35 -6.68
N LEU A 68 6.15 -12.74 -6.75
CA LEU A 68 5.05 -12.03 -6.10
C LEU A 68 4.11 -13.03 -5.45
N MET A 69 4.16 -13.15 -4.14
CA MET A 69 3.36 -14.12 -3.43
C MET A 69 2.11 -13.45 -2.87
N LEU A 70 0.94 -14.07 -3.11
CA LEU A 70 -0.29 -13.70 -2.41
C LEU A 70 -0.45 -14.62 -1.19
N CYS A 71 -0.60 -13.99 -0.03
CA CYS A 71 -0.69 -14.63 1.27
C CYS A 71 -1.96 -14.18 1.99
N GLY A 72 -2.27 -14.87 3.08
CA GLY A 72 -3.33 -14.50 4.01
C GLY A 72 -4.59 -15.34 3.89
N GLU A 73 -5.70 -14.83 4.41
CA GLU A 73 -6.93 -15.59 4.64
C GLU A 73 -8.13 -14.88 4.02
N ILE A 74 -8.88 -15.62 3.19
CA ILE A 74 -10.06 -15.12 2.51
C ILE A 74 -11.24 -16.03 2.81
N THR A 75 -12.32 -15.45 3.32
CA THR A 75 -13.63 -16.09 3.47
C THR A 75 -14.64 -15.30 2.65
N SER A 76 -15.08 -15.87 1.53
CA SER A 76 -15.99 -15.22 0.58
C SER A 76 -16.69 -16.26 -0.29
N ASN A 77 -17.90 -15.93 -0.76
CA ASN A 77 -18.61 -16.70 -1.79
C ASN A 77 -18.28 -16.23 -3.23
N ALA A 78 -17.44 -15.20 -3.38
CA ALA A 78 -17.05 -14.64 -4.66
C ALA A 78 -16.19 -15.62 -5.47
N ASN A 79 -16.34 -15.60 -6.80
CA ASN A 79 -15.45 -16.30 -7.71
C ASN A 79 -14.53 -15.27 -8.37
N VAL A 80 -13.30 -15.18 -7.86
CA VAL A 80 -12.34 -14.15 -8.20
C VAL A 80 -11.20 -14.73 -9.03
N ASP A 81 -10.93 -14.12 -10.18
CA ASP A 81 -9.77 -14.44 -11.02
C ASP A 81 -8.56 -13.62 -10.58
N TYR A 82 -7.81 -14.17 -9.63
CA TYR A 82 -6.60 -13.54 -9.10
C TYR A 82 -5.54 -13.32 -10.18
N TYR A 83 -5.47 -14.16 -11.22
CA TYR A 83 -4.49 -14.02 -12.29
C TYR A 83 -4.73 -12.71 -13.03
N GLN A 84 -5.97 -12.54 -13.48
CA GLN A 84 -6.35 -11.38 -14.28
C GLN A 84 -6.22 -10.09 -13.46
N ILE A 85 -6.65 -10.10 -12.20
CA ILE A 85 -6.54 -8.93 -11.32
C ILE A 85 -5.09 -8.50 -11.13
N VAL A 86 -4.20 -9.43 -10.73
CA VAL A 86 -2.79 -9.09 -10.51
C VAL A 86 -2.16 -8.57 -11.79
N ARG A 87 -2.45 -9.21 -12.93
CA ARG A 87 -1.96 -8.78 -14.24
C ARG A 87 -2.41 -7.36 -14.58
N ASP A 88 -3.70 -7.06 -14.40
CA ASP A 88 -4.25 -5.74 -14.73
C ASP A 88 -3.71 -4.67 -13.80
N THR A 89 -3.60 -4.93 -12.49
CA THR A 89 -3.01 -3.99 -11.52
C THR A 89 -1.55 -3.69 -11.86
N VAL A 90 -0.76 -4.72 -12.17
CA VAL A 90 0.65 -4.56 -12.57
C VAL A 90 0.81 -3.76 -13.86
N GLN A 91 -0.08 -3.98 -14.84
CA GLN A 91 -0.12 -3.20 -16.07
C GLN A 91 -0.48 -1.72 -15.81
N GLN A 92 -1.42 -1.46 -14.91
CA GLN A 92 -1.79 -0.10 -14.50
C GLN A 92 -0.62 0.65 -13.84
N ILE A 93 0.22 -0.04 -13.07
CA ILE A 93 1.43 0.52 -12.47
C ILE A 93 2.50 0.86 -13.53
N GLY A 94 2.44 0.23 -14.71
CA GLY A 94 3.29 0.52 -15.86
C GLY A 94 4.22 -0.62 -16.30
N PHE A 95 4.06 -1.83 -15.72
CA PHE A 95 4.78 -3.04 -16.10
C PHE A 95 3.98 -3.87 -17.12
N ASP A 96 3.78 -3.30 -18.32
CA ASP A 96 2.98 -3.86 -19.41
C ASP A 96 3.81 -4.62 -20.48
N ASP A 97 5.13 -4.54 -20.42
CA ASP A 97 6.06 -5.15 -21.37
C ASP A 97 7.14 -5.96 -20.63
N ILE A 98 7.47 -7.13 -21.16
CA ILE A 98 8.50 -8.04 -20.64
C ILE A 98 9.87 -7.35 -20.52
N SER A 99 10.18 -6.44 -21.44
CA SER A 99 11.41 -5.63 -21.44
C SER A 99 11.52 -4.70 -20.24
N LYS A 100 10.43 -4.44 -19.52
CA LYS A 100 10.41 -3.67 -18.26
C LYS A 100 10.75 -4.54 -17.04
N GLY A 101 11.11 -5.80 -17.27
CA GLY A 101 11.67 -6.70 -16.28
C GLY A 101 10.63 -7.45 -15.45
N LEU A 102 9.39 -7.63 -15.91
CA LEU A 102 8.37 -8.34 -15.13
C LEU A 102 7.60 -9.37 -15.97
N LEU A 103 7.79 -10.66 -15.68
CA LEU A 103 6.99 -11.77 -16.20
C LEU A 103 6.16 -12.40 -15.08
N LEU A 104 4.88 -12.64 -15.30
CA LEU A 104 3.99 -13.26 -14.31
C LEU A 104 3.75 -14.75 -14.65
N GLU A 105 4.23 -15.66 -13.80
CA GLU A 105 3.81 -17.07 -13.76
C GLU A 105 3.05 -17.38 -12.46
N ILE A 106 1.93 -18.08 -12.54
CA ILE A 106 1.02 -18.25 -11.39
C ILE A 106 0.94 -19.72 -10.97
N TYR A 107 1.22 -19.99 -9.69
CA TYR A 107 1.18 -21.32 -9.08
C TYR A 107 0.17 -21.36 -7.92
N ARG A 108 -1.00 -21.95 -8.16
CA ARG A 108 -2.00 -22.14 -7.10
C ARG A 108 -1.66 -23.36 -6.25
N THR A 109 -1.52 -23.20 -4.94
CA THR A 109 -1.48 -24.32 -3.98
C THR A 109 -2.84 -24.47 -3.28
N ASN A 110 -3.04 -25.59 -2.57
CA ASN A 110 -4.35 -25.94 -1.99
C ASN A 110 -4.87 -24.93 -0.96
N ASN A 111 -3.98 -24.22 -0.25
CA ASN A 111 -4.33 -23.25 0.80
C ASN A 111 -3.66 -21.87 0.63
N ALA A 112 -2.87 -21.66 -0.42
CA ALA A 112 -2.16 -20.42 -0.69
C ALA A 112 -1.98 -20.20 -2.20
N ILE A 113 -2.06 -18.96 -2.67
CA ILE A 113 -1.83 -18.62 -4.08
C ILE A 113 -0.42 -18.05 -4.22
N VAL A 114 0.52 -18.83 -4.75
CA VAL A 114 1.92 -18.39 -4.94
C VAL A 114 2.08 -17.91 -6.37
N LEU A 115 2.53 -16.67 -6.60
CA LEU A 115 2.88 -16.22 -7.96
C LEU A 115 4.40 -16.11 -8.05
N SER A 116 4.97 -16.79 -9.05
CA SER A 116 6.38 -16.63 -9.40
C SER A 116 6.44 -15.52 -10.43
N ILE A 117 7.15 -14.45 -10.11
CA ILE A 117 7.52 -13.47 -11.13
C ILE A 117 8.83 -13.95 -11.75
N VAL A 118 9.21 -13.55 -12.95
CA VAL A 118 10.61 -13.64 -13.37
C VAL A 118 11.02 -12.23 -13.77
N LEU A 119 11.85 -11.59 -12.95
CA LEU A 119 12.59 -10.37 -13.25
C LEU A 119 13.91 -10.77 -13.92
N PHE A 120 14.07 -10.41 -15.20
CA PHE A 120 15.36 -10.46 -15.88
C PHE A 120 16.01 -9.08 -15.84
#